data_AF-A0A8T5MS58-F1
#
_entry.id   AF-A0A8T5MS58-F1
#
_cell.length_a   1.000
_cell.length_b   1.000
_cell.length_c   1.000
_cell.angle_alpha   90.00
_cell.angle_beta   90.00
_cell.angle_gamma   90.00
#
_symmetry.space_group_name_H-M   'P 1'
#
loop_
_entity.id
_entity.type
_entity.pdbx_description
1 polymer ?
#
loop_
_entity_poly.entity_id
_entity_poly.type
_entity_poly.pdbx_seq_one_letter_code
_entity_poly.pdbx_strand_id
1 'polypeptide(L)'
;MEYGKNTSKYFDMIFSVTQRIMEPMLEKNNEESQRVMINSIVGLKGPKSVNRNIPPIEHFIANKLFRPLGEILFSVEAIENIAIYARSFPYKRQGVSRATYLKYHVENYLNELYLLKNRLIAYLKLIEKSYKRSDISEHVNATISPLYKVVTKDFMEYLNVRGAHVHQHRYSDDDFNRLSTLELLSRGGGKDKFGTIMTHLSDNAHSEIRKKWVKRINADLKGIHSLLEFFFENLFLSISKDGTLIFPNNIIKA
;
A
#
# COMPACT_ATOMS: atom_id res chain seq x y z
N MET A 1 11.13 -5.57 -6.46
CA MET A 1 9.69 -5.88 -6.64
C MET A 1 9.44 -5.96 -8.13
N GLU A 2 8.98 -7.11 -8.62
CA GLU A 2 8.65 -7.28 -10.03
C GLU A 2 7.15 -6.99 -10.17
N TYR A 3 6.82 -5.79 -10.62
CA TYR A 3 5.42 -5.44 -10.89
C TYR A 3 4.95 -6.25 -12.11
N GLY A 4 3.67 -6.63 -12.13
CA GLY A 4 3.10 -7.26 -13.30
C GLY A 4 3.19 -6.35 -14.54
N LYS A 5 2.99 -6.93 -15.72
CA LYS A 5 3.20 -6.27 -17.02
C LYS A 5 2.39 -4.99 -17.15
N ASN A 6 1.12 -5.02 -16.79
CA ASN A 6 0.20 -3.89 -16.97
C ASN A 6 0.43 -2.80 -15.92
N THR A 7 0.74 -3.20 -14.69
CA THR A 7 1.15 -2.28 -13.62
C THR A 7 2.42 -1.54 -14.01
N SER A 8 3.44 -2.26 -14.50
CA SER A 8 4.68 -1.68 -15.01
C SER A 8 4.41 -0.71 -16.16
N LYS A 9 3.61 -1.13 -17.15
CA LYS A 9 3.28 -0.29 -18.31
C LYS A 9 2.60 1.03 -17.91
N TYR A 10 1.66 0.98 -16.97
CA TYR A 10 1.01 2.19 -16.46
C TYR A 10 2.01 3.08 -15.72
N PHE A 11 2.85 2.49 -14.88
CA PHE A 11 3.89 3.21 -14.16
C PHE A 11 4.87 3.89 -15.12
N ASP A 12 5.36 3.19 -16.14
CA ASP A 12 6.29 3.72 -17.14
C ASP A 12 5.69 4.89 -17.91
N MET A 13 4.40 4.83 -18.24
CA MET A 13 3.69 5.96 -18.85
C MET A 13 3.69 7.18 -17.94
N ILE A 14 3.32 7.02 -16.67
CA ILE A 14 3.30 8.14 -15.70
C ILE A 14 4.72 8.65 -15.43
N PHE A 15 5.70 7.76 -15.29
CA PHE A 15 7.08 8.08 -15.01
C PHE A 15 7.72 8.84 -16.18
N SER A 16 7.55 8.36 -17.43
CA SER A 16 8.08 9.04 -18.62
C SER A 16 7.52 10.45 -18.77
N VAL A 17 6.23 10.64 -18.49
CA VAL A 17 5.60 11.97 -18.47
C VAL A 17 6.17 12.84 -17.35
N THR A 18 6.37 12.27 -16.16
CA THR A 18 6.94 12.97 -15.01
C THR A 18 8.39 13.41 -15.29
N GLN A 19 9.20 12.52 -15.86
CA GLN A 19 10.58 12.80 -16.24
C GLN A 19 10.66 13.96 -17.25
N ARG A 20 9.86 13.94 -18.32
CA ARG A 20 9.81 15.03 -19.32
C ARG A 20 9.48 16.40 -18.71
N ILE A 21 8.73 16.42 -17.61
CA ILE A 21 8.42 17.66 -16.90
C ILE A 21 9.53 18.07 -15.93
N MET A 22 10.11 17.12 -15.21
CA MET A 22 11.13 17.42 -14.20
C MET A 22 12.50 17.72 -14.81
N GLU A 23 12.86 17.09 -15.93
CA GLU A 23 14.18 17.20 -16.56
C GLU A 23 14.54 18.65 -16.93
N PRO A 24 13.68 19.45 -17.60
CA PRO A 24 13.97 20.87 -17.84
C PRO A 24 14.14 21.70 -16.56
N MET A 25 13.51 21.29 -15.45
CA MET A 25 13.68 21.96 -14.17
C MET A 25 15.05 21.70 -13.54
N LEU A 26 15.56 20.47 -13.72
CA LEU A 26 16.88 20.06 -13.22
C LEU A 26 18.00 20.65 -14.08
N GLU A 27 17.79 20.74 -15.40
CA GLU A 27 18.76 21.27 -16.37
C GLU A 27 18.92 22.79 -16.31
N LYS A 28 17.88 23.54 -15.90
CA LYS A 28 17.91 25.01 -15.85
C LYS A 28 18.88 25.62 -14.81
N ASN A 29 19.81 24.85 -14.25
CA ASN A 29 20.86 25.30 -13.33
C ASN A 29 20.33 26.17 -12.18
N ASN A 30 19.14 25.84 -11.69
CA ASN A 30 18.57 26.57 -10.58
C ASN A 30 19.17 25.99 -9.28
N GLU A 31 20.35 26.49 -8.89
CA GLU A 31 21.03 26.14 -7.63
C GLU A 31 20.06 26.17 -6.43
N GLU A 32 19.07 27.07 -6.47
CA GLU A 32 18.02 27.13 -5.47
C GLU A 32 17.13 25.88 -5.46
N SER A 33 16.74 25.36 -6.63
CA SER A 33 15.95 24.13 -6.74
C SER A 33 16.73 22.90 -6.29
N GLN A 34 18.01 22.82 -6.65
CA GLN A 34 18.90 21.75 -6.17
C GLN A 34 19.08 21.82 -4.66
N ARG A 35 19.32 23.02 -4.10
CA ARG A 35 19.46 23.25 -2.66
C ARG A 35 18.17 22.90 -1.91
N VAL A 36 17.01 23.31 -2.43
CA VAL A 36 15.70 22.96 -1.87
C VAL A 36 15.48 21.44 -1.88
N MET A 37 15.81 20.78 -2.99
CA MET A 37 15.69 19.33 -3.12
C MET A 37 16.59 18.61 -2.11
N ILE A 38 17.87 18.98 -2.02
CA ILE A 38 18.82 18.41 -1.04
C ILE A 38 18.35 18.67 0.39
N ASN A 39 17.93 19.90 0.72
CA ASN A 39 17.42 20.23 2.05
C ASN A 39 16.19 19.40 2.43
N SER A 40 15.32 19.12 1.45
CA SER A 40 14.11 18.33 1.65
C SER A 40 14.42 16.84 1.81
N ILE A 41 15.33 16.29 1.00
CA ILE A 41 15.72 14.87 1.02
C ILE A 41 16.53 14.54 2.27
N VAL A 42 17.54 15.36 2.59
CA VAL A 42 18.50 15.11 3.68
C VAL A 42 18.00 15.70 5.00
N GLY A 43 16.92 16.47 4.98
CA GLY A 43 16.34 17.08 6.17
C GLY A 43 17.15 18.26 6.72
N LEU A 44 18.02 18.87 5.91
CA LEU A 44 18.84 20.02 6.33
C LEU A 44 17.96 21.24 6.68
N LYS A 45 18.53 22.13 7.50
CA LYS A 45 17.96 23.45 7.76
C LYS A 45 18.08 24.32 6.51
N GLY A 46 17.04 25.07 6.17
CA GLY A 46 17.01 25.95 4.99
C GLY A 46 15.68 25.89 4.23
N PRO A 47 15.58 26.57 3.07
CA PRO A 47 14.39 26.51 2.24
C PRO A 47 14.16 25.06 1.76
N LYS A 48 12.93 24.58 1.95
CA LYS A 48 12.44 23.25 1.51
C LYS A 48 11.38 23.34 0.42
N SER A 49 11.17 24.55 -0.10
CA SER A 49 10.28 24.83 -1.22
C SER A 49 10.86 25.99 -2.02
N VAL A 50 10.77 25.93 -3.34
CA VAL A 50 11.01 27.08 -4.22
C VAL A 50 9.67 27.80 -4.36
N ASN A 51 9.66 29.12 -4.13
CA ASN A 51 8.46 29.91 -4.40
C ASN A 51 8.34 30.12 -5.92
N ARG A 52 7.63 29.20 -6.58
CA ARG A 52 7.34 29.27 -8.01
C ARG A 52 5.87 29.03 -8.26
N ASN A 53 5.35 29.66 -9.30
CA ASN A 53 4.03 29.31 -9.79
C ASN A 53 4.11 27.93 -10.46
N ILE A 54 3.43 26.93 -9.90
CA ILE A 54 3.47 25.55 -10.40
C ILE A 54 2.46 25.47 -11.56
N PRO A 55 2.89 25.16 -12.80
CA PRO A 55 1.98 25.00 -13.91
C PRO A 55 0.91 23.93 -13.62
N PRO A 56 -0.34 24.12 -14.09
CA PRO A 56 -1.43 23.16 -13.82
C PRO A 56 -1.11 21.72 -14.21
N ILE A 57 -0.35 21.53 -15.29
CA ILE A 57 0.09 20.21 -15.77
C ILE A 57 1.06 19.53 -14.79
N GLU A 58 1.99 20.27 -14.19
CA GLU A 58 2.91 19.74 -13.18
C GLU A 58 2.14 19.34 -11.92
N HIS A 59 1.23 20.21 -11.49
CA HIS A 59 0.38 19.94 -10.33
C HIS A 59 -0.49 18.69 -10.56
N PHE A 60 -1.04 18.53 -11.76
CA PHE A 60 -1.81 17.34 -12.14
C PHE A 60 -0.97 16.06 -12.05
N ILE A 61 0.18 16.03 -12.72
CA ILE A 61 1.02 14.82 -12.74
C ILE A 61 1.51 14.48 -11.34
N ALA A 62 2.09 15.45 -10.61
CA ALA A 62 2.64 15.20 -9.29
C ALA A 62 1.56 14.78 -8.27
N ASN A 63 0.46 15.54 -8.17
CA ASN A 63 -0.50 15.38 -7.07
C ASN A 63 -1.72 14.53 -7.41
N LYS A 64 -2.04 14.32 -8.69
CA LYS A 64 -3.22 13.55 -9.11
C LYS A 64 -2.86 12.19 -9.70
N LEU A 65 -1.65 12.04 -10.26
CA LEU A 65 -1.20 10.77 -10.85
C LEU A 65 -0.11 10.10 -10.03
N PHE A 66 1.05 10.73 -9.90
CA PHE A 66 2.27 10.10 -9.37
C PHE A 66 2.20 9.83 -7.87
N ARG A 67 1.91 10.85 -7.05
CA ARG A 67 1.85 10.67 -5.59
C ARG A 67 0.81 9.62 -5.15
N PRO A 68 -0.45 9.67 -5.61
CA PRO A 68 -1.43 8.64 -5.24
C PRO A 68 -1.05 7.24 -5.72
N LEU A 69 -0.43 7.13 -6.91
CA LEU A 69 0.11 5.85 -7.40
C LEU A 69 1.20 5.32 -6.46
N GLY A 70 2.15 6.17 -6.06
CA GLY A 70 3.18 5.79 -5.09
C GLY A 70 2.59 5.29 -3.77
N GLU A 71 1.55 5.94 -3.25
CA GLU A 71 0.86 5.49 -2.03
C GLU A 71 0.22 4.09 -2.17
N ILE A 72 -0.31 3.75 -3.35
CA ILE A 72 -0.82 2.40 -3.65
C ILE A 72 0.34 1.39 -3.62
N LEU A 73 1.44 1.68 -4.33
CA LEU A 73 2.59 0.79 -4.40
C LEU A 73 3.24 0.56 -3.03
N PHE A 74 3.35 1.61 -2.21
CA PHE A 74 3.87 1.48 -0.84
C PHE A 74 2.98 0.62 0.05
N SER A 75 1.65 0.63 -0.12
CA SER A 75 0.78 -0.31 0.60
C SER A 75 1.05 -1.77 0.20
N VAL A 76 1.24 -2.03 -1.08
CA VAL A 76 1.53 -3.39 -1.59
C VAL A 76 2.87 -3.86 -1.04
N GLU A 77 3.89 -3.00 -1.11
CA GLU A 77 5.21 -3.25 -0.54
C GLU A 77 5.16 -3.52 0.96
N ALA A 78 4.37 -2.75 1.72
CA ALA A 78 4.19 -2.98 3.14
C ALA A 78 3.60 -4.36 3.41
N ILE A 79 2.60 -4.80 2.64
CA ILE A 79 2.00 -6.13 2.78
C ILE A 79 3.01 -7.24 2.46
N GLU A 80 3.79 -7.09 1.39
CA GLU A 80 4.87 -8.03 1.05
C GLU A 80 5.90 -8.14 2.17
N ASN A 81 6.35 -6.99 2.69
CA ASN A 81 7.31 -6.92 3.77
C ASN A 81 6.76 -7.55 5.06
N ILE A 82 5.49 -7.32 5.40
CA ILE A 82 4.84 -7.97 6.54
C ILE A 82 4.87 -9.49 6.40
N ALA A 83 4.65 -10.04 5.20
CA ALA A 83 4.72 -11.47 4.95
C ALA A 83 6.13 -12.05 5.21
N ILE A 84 7.18 -11.26 4.97
CA ILE A 84 8.57 -11.61 5.27
C ILE A 84 8.83 -11.52 6.77
N TYR A 85 8.47 -10.40 7.39
CA TYR A 85 8.72 -10.14 8.81
C TYR A 85 8.01 -11.16 9.71
N ALA A 86 6.75 -11.49 9.41
CA ALA A 86 5.99 -12.48 10.16
C ALA A 86 6.61 -13.90 10.15
N ARG A 87 7.50 -14.23 9.20
CA ARG A 87 8.20 -15.53 9.17
C ARG A 87 9.31 -15.62 10.21
N SER A 88 9.90 -14.48 10.58
CA SER A 88 11.06 -14.38 11.45
C SER A 88 10.71 -13.77 12.80
N PHE A 89 11.55 -13.95 13.82
CA PHE A 89 11.39 -13.28 15.10
C PHE A 89 12.76 -12.87 15.65
N PRO A 90 13.16 -11.59 15.48
CA PRO A 90 14.50 -11.14 15.86
C PRO A 90 14.65 -10.77 17.34
N TYR A 91 13.55 -10.62 18.09
CA TYR A 91 13.55 -9.96 19.41
C TYR A 91 13.69 -10.89 20.61
N LYS A 92 14.36 -12.04 20.45
CA LYS A 92 14.51 -13.06 21.52
C LYS A 92 15.07 -12.53 22.85
N ARG A 93 15.80 -11.41 22.84
CA ARG A 93 16.46 -10.81 24.02
C ARG A 93 15.87 -9.48 24.49
N GLN A 94 14.78 -9.00 23.87
CA GLN A 94 14.26 -7.64 24.09
C GLN A 94 12.93 -7.62 24.85
N GLY A 95 12.55 -8.73 25.50
CA GLY A 95 11.31 -8.81 26.30
C GLY A 95 10.01 -8.86 25.48
N VAL A 96 10.08 -8.75 24.15
CA VAL A 96 8.92 -8.88 23.26
C VAL A 96 8.51 -10.35 23.16
N SER A 97 7.22 -10.64 23.32
CA SER A 97 6.70 -12.00 23.14
C SER A 97 6.48 -12.32 21.66
N ARG A 98 6.57 -13.60 21.28
CA ARG A 98 6.38 -13.99 19.87
C ARG A 98 4.93 -13.79 19.46
N ALA A 99 3.98 -14.08 20.35
CA ALA A 99 2.57 -13.82 20.15
C ALA A 99 2.29 -12.33 19.87
N THR A 100 2.86 -11.44 20.69
CA THR A 100 2.69 -9.99 20.56
C THR A 100 3.25 -9.49 19.23
N TYR A 101 4.44 -9.96 18.86
CA TYR A 101 5.08 -9.60 17.60
C TYR A 101 4.27 -10.07 16.38
N LEU A 102 3.82 -11.34 16.39
CA LEU A 102 3.03 -11.87 15.29
C LEU A 102 1.68 -11.16 15.19
N LYS A 103 1.02 -10.89 16.32
CA LYS A 103 -0.24 -10.14 16.39
C LYS A 103 -0.09 -8.75 15.78
N TYR A 104 0.97 -8.02 16.14
CA TYR A 104 1.27 -6.70 15.57
C TYR A 104 1.35 -6.72 14.04
N HIS A 105 2.05 -7.72 13.47
CA HIS A 105 2.16 -7.85 12.02
C HIS A 105 0.84 -8.21 11.34
N VAL A 106 0.03 -9.08 11.95
CA VAL A 106 -1.31 -9.41 11.44
C VAL A 106 -2.23 -8.18 11.48
N GLU A 107 -2.24 -7.43 12.57
CA GLU A 107 -3.01 -6.19 12.69
C GLU A 107 -2.57 -5.16 11.63
N ASN A 108 -1.27 -4.99 11.43
CA ASN A 108 -0.74 -4.11 10.39
C ASN A 108 -1.13 -4.56 8.99
N TYR A 109 -1.08 -5.86 8.70
CA TYR A 109 -1.51 -6.38 7.39
C TYR A 109 -3.01 -6.07 7.13
N LEU A 110 -3.87 -6.28 8.13
CA LEU A 110 -5.30 -5.95 8.01
C LEU A 110 -5.54 -4.44 7.81
N ASN A 111 -4.72 -3.60 8.45
CA ASN A 111 -4.76 -2.16 8.25
C ASN A 111 -4.30 -1.76 6.85
N GLU A 112 -3.21 -2.34 6.35
CA GLU A 112 -2.70 -2.06 5.00
C GLU A 112 -3.68 -2.51 3.91
N LEU A 113 -4.37 -3.66 4.06
CA LEU A 113 -5.44 -4.04 3.15
C LEU A 113 -6.54 -2.98 3.06
N TYR A 114 -6.95 -2.44 4.21
CA TYR A 114 -7.95 -1.38 4.25
C TYR A 114 -7.45 -0.08 3.60
N LEU A 115 -6.21 0.31 3.89
CA LEU A 115 -5.59 1.49 3.29
C LEU A 115 -5.47 1.34 1.77
N LEU A 116 -5.04 0.17 1.28
CA LEU A 116 -4.93 -0.14 -0.13
C LEU A 116 -6.29 0.02 -0.85
N LYS A 117 -7.36 -0.57 -0.31
CA LYS A 117 -8.72 -0.37 -0.84
C LYS A 117 -9.06 1.11 -0.98
N ASN A 118 -8.86 1.88 0.09
CA ASN A 118 -9.22 3.28 0.11
C ASN A 118 -8.37 4.10 -0.86
N ARG A 119 -7.08 3.79 -0.99
CA ARG A 119 -6.16 4.43 -1.94
C ARG A 119 -6.56 4.14 -3.38
N LEU A 120 -6.90 2.90 -3.72
CA LEU A 120 -7.41 2.53 -5.05
C LEU A 120 -8.70 3.30 -5.39
N ILE A 121 -9.66 3.33 -4.47
CA ILE A 121 -10.90 4.07 -4.64
C ILE A 121 -10.66 5.57 -4.77
N ALA A 122 -9.80 6.14 -3.92
CA ALA A 122 -9.46 7.56 -3.98
C ALA A 122 -8.79 7.90 -5.32
N TYR A 123 -7.94 7.01 -5.81
CA TYR A 123 -7.28 7.19 -7.10
C TYR A 123 -8.27 7.22 -8.26
N LEU A 124 -9.20 6.26 -8.32
CA LEU A 124 -10.28 6.27 -9.31
C LEU A 124 -11.07 7.59 -9.28
N LYS A 125 -11.47 8.05 -8.09
CA LYS A 125 -12.18 9.34 -7.93
C LYS A 125 -11.35 10.54 -8.38
N LEU A 126 -10.03 10.51 -8.17
CA LEU A 126 -9.12 11.56 -8.61
C LEU A 126 -9.00 11.61 -10.13
N ILE A 127 -8.92 10.45 -10.80
CA ILE A 127 -8.93 10.36 -12.26
C ILE A 127 -10.28 10.86 -12.80
N GLU A 128 -11.40 10.31 -12.32
CA GLU A 128 -12.76 10.71 -12.72
C GLU A 128 -12.94 12.24 -12.63
N LYS A 129 -12.57 12.83 -11.49
CA LYS A 129 -12.67 14.27 -11.28
C LYS A 129 -11.78 15.07 -12.23
N SER A 130 -10.57 14.59 -12.50
CA SER A 130 -9.61 15.28 -13.38
C SER A 130 -10.08 15.30 -14.83
N TYR A 131 -10.73 14.23 -15.29
CA TYR A 131 -11.22 14.09 -16.67
C TYR A 131 -12.67 14.50 -16.88
N LYS A 132 -13.40 14.92 -15.83
CA LYS A 132 -14.84 15.28 -15.90
C LYS A 132 -15.20 16.30 -17.00
N ARG A 133 -14.28 17.19 -17.39
CA ARG A 133 -14.47 18.22 -18.44
C ARG A 133 -13.56 18.00 -19.66
N SER A 134 -13.07 16.79 -19.85
CA SER A 134 -12.27 16.38 -21.01
C SER A 134 -13.16 15.75 -22.08
N ASP A 135 -12.69 15.78 -23.33
CA ASP A 135 -13.38 15.14 -24.46
C ASP A 135 -13.48 13.61 -24.28
N ILE A 136 -12.63 13.00 -23.45
CA ILE A 136 -12.67 11.57 -23.14
C ILE A 136 -13.45 11.25 -21.85
N SER A 137 -14.18 12.21 -21.28
CA SER A 137 -14.87 12.05 -19.98
C SER A 137 -15.82 10.85 -19.93
N GLU A 138 -16.63 10.64 -20.98
CA GLU A 138 -17.56 9.51 -21.06
C GLU A 138 -16.83 8.17 -21.06
N HIS A 139 -15.74 8.06 -21.83
CA HIS A 139 -14.92 6.85 -21.90
C HIS A 139 -14.22 6.53 -20.57
N VAL A 140 -13.67 7.56 -19.92
CA VAL A 140 -13.05 7.44 -18.59
C VAL A 140 -14.09 6.99 -17.56
N ASN A 141 -15.27 7.61 -17.53
CA ASN A 141 -16.33 7.25 -16.59
C ASN A 141 -16.85 5.83 -16.81
N ALA A 142 -17.00 5.41 -18.07
CA ALA A 142 -17.41 4.06 -18.43
C ALA A 142 -16.41 3.00 -17.95
N THR A 143 -15.13 3.36 -17.83
CA THR A 143 -14.07 2.47 -17.30
C THR A 143 -14.00 2.49 -15.77
N ILE A 144 -14.10 3.68 -15.15
CA ILE A 144 -13.95 3.85 -13.71
C ILE A 144 -15.10 3.23 -12.92
N SER A 145 -16.35 3.35 -13.40
CA SER A 145 -17.52 2.87 -12.66
C SER A 145 -17.50 1.34 -12.43
N PRO A 146 -17.19 0.48 -13.43
CA PRO A 146 -16.94 -0.93 -13.20
C PRO A 146 -15.76 -1.21 -12.26
N LEU A 147 -14.63 -0.51 -12.42
CA LEU A 147 -13.46 -0.69 -11.55
C LEU A 147 -13.77 -0.42 -10.09
N TYR A 148 -14.60 0.60 -9.81
CA TYR A 148 -15.04 0.91 -8.46
C TYR A 148 -15.79 -0.28 -7.82
N LYS A 149 -16.66 -0.94 -8.59
CA LYS A 149 -17.42 -2.11 -8.13
C LYS A 149 -16.50 -3.30 -7.88
N VAL A 150 -15.54 -3.56 -8.77
CA VAL A 150 -14.55 -4.64 -8.63
C VAL A 150 -13.72 -4.43 -7.37
N VAL A 151 -13.07 -3.26 -7.21
CA VAL A 151 -12.27 -2.94 -6.02
C VAL A 151 -13.10 -3.02 -4.74
N THR A 152 -14.34 -2.55 -4.77
CA THR A 152 -15.20 -2.61 -3.58
C THR A 152 -15.55 -4.06 -3.23
N LYS A 153 -15.93 -4.86 -4.22
CA LYS A 153 -16.33 -6.27 -4.06
C LYS A 153 -15.17 -7.14 -3.58
N ASP A 154 -14.03 -7.06 -4.24
CA ASP A 154 -12.87 -7.91 -3.94
C ASP A 154 -12.33 -7.65 -2.53
N PHE A 155 -12.52 -6.43 -2.02
CA PHE A 155 -12.16 -6.11 -0.64
C PHE A 155 -13.27 -6.35 0.40
N MET A 156 -14.50 -6.71 0.02
CA MET A 156 -15.59 -6.93 0.99
C MET A 156 -15.30 -8.08 1.96
N GLU A 157 -14.66 -9.16 1.48
CA GLU A 157 -14.31 -10.30 2.33
C GLU A 157 -13.32 -9.92 3.43
N TYR A 158 -12.33 -9.07 3.12
CA TYR A 158 -11.37 -8.54 4.10
C TYR A 158 -12.00 -7.59 5.10
N LEU A 159 -13.00 -6.80 4.67
CA LEU A 159 -13.70 -5.85 5.54
C LEU A 159 -14.63 -6.54 6.53
N ASN A 160 -15.21 -7.69 6.19
CA ASN A 160 -16.02 -8.44 7.14
C ASN A 160 -15.17 -8.99 8.30
N VAL A 161 -13.96 -9.46 7.97
CA VAL A 161 -12.95 -9.86 8.96
C VAL A 161 -12.63 -8.65 9.84
N ARG A 162 -12.18 -7.53 9.26
CA ARG A 162 -11.86 -6.31 10.03
C ARG A 162 -13.05 -5.69 10.79
N GLY A 163 -14.26 -5.73 10.24
CA GLY A 163 -15.48 -5.16 10.82
C GLY A 163 -15.92 -5.88 12.07
N ALA A 164 -15.78 -7.22 12.10
CA ALA A 164 -15.90 -8.00 13.33
C ALA A 164 -14.81 -7.66 14.37
N HIS A 165 -13.68 -7.07 13.94
CA HIS A 165 -12.50 -6.80 14.79
C HIS A 165 -12.42 -5.38 15.37
N VAL A 166 -13.11 -4.38 14.81
CA VAL A 166 -12.95 -2.96 15.22
C VAL A 166 -13.98 -2.51 16.26
N HIS A 167 -15.08 -3.24 16.45
CA HIS A 167 -16.22 -2.71 17.21
C HIS A 167 -16.34 -3.09 18.70
N GLN A 168 -15.53 -3.99 19.28
CA GLN A 168 -15.69 -4.31 20.72
C GLN A 168 -14.40 -4.51 21.57
N HIS A 169 -13.26 -4.99 21.06
CA HIS A 169 -12.00 -5.12 21.83
C HIS A 169 -10.75 -5.11 20.92
N ARG A 170 -9.53 -4.81 21.46
CA ARG A 170 -8.24 -4.95 20.74
C ARG A 170 -8.04 -6.40 20.27
N TYR A 171 -8.29 -6.68 18.99
CA TYR A 171 -8.03 -7.96 18.28
C TYR A 171 -8.09 -9.20 19.17
N SER A 172 -9.29 -9.72 19.37
CA SER A 172 -9.55 -11.00 20.03
C SER A 172 -9.76 -12.06 18.96
N ASP A 173 -8.68 -12.58 18.40
CA ASP A 173 -8.70 -13.85 17.66
C ASP A 173 -8.39 -14.95 18.67
N ASP A 174 -9.26 -15.96 18.77
CA ASP A 174 -9.13 -17.06 19.72
C ASP A 174 -7.77 -17.76 19.61
N ASP A 175 -7.18 -17.79 18.41
CA ASP A 175 -5.84 -18.32 18.20
C ASP A 175 -4.79 -17.49 18.94
N PHE A 176 -4.86 -16.17 18.87
CA PHE A 176 -3.92 -15.27 19.55
C PHE A 176 -4.17 -15.16 21.05
N ASN A 177 -5.41 -15.24 21.50
CA ASN A 177 -5.76 -15.31 22.92
C ASN A 177 -5.21 -16.59 23.55
N ARG A 178 -5.43 -17.73 22.86
CA ARG A 178 -4.88 -19.03 23.26
C ARG A 178 -3.36 -19.00 23.27
N LEU A 179 -2.73 -18.48 22.23
CA LEU A 179 -1.27 -18.37 22.17
C LEU A 179 -0.70 -17.49 23.29
N SER A 180 -1.31 -16.34 23.56
CA SER A 180 -0.87 -15.45 24.64
C SER A 180 -1.01 -16.11 26.01
N THR A 181 -2.08 -16.89 26.21
CA THR A 181 -2.28 -17.69 27.42
C THR A 181 -1.21 -18.76 27.58
N LEU A 182 -0.90 -19.50 26.51
CA LEU A 182 0.17 -20.51 26.51
C LEU A 182 1.55 -19.88 26.79
N GLU A 183 1.86 -18.72 26.21
CA GLU A 183 3.10 -17.99 26.48
C GLU A 183 3.18 -17.51 27.95
N LEU A 184 2.07 -17.12 28.55
CA LEU A 184 2.03 -16.73 29.96
C LEU A 184 2.28 -17.93 30.87
N LEU A 185 1.59 -19.05 30.62
CA LEU A 185 1.75 -20.29 31.38
C LEU A 185 3.16 -20.88 31.24
N SER A 186 3.77 -20.80 30.06
CA SER A 186 5.14 -21.26 29.84
C SER A 186 6.18 -20.44 30.62
N ARG A 187 5.91 -19.16 30.91
CA ARG A 187 6.79 -18.30 31.72
C ARG A 187 6.66 -18.60 33.22
N GLY A 188 5.45 -18.94 33.68
CA GLY A 188 5.18 -19.19 35.11
C GLY A 188 5.66 -20.56 35.63
N GLY A 189 5.74 -21.58 34.77
CA GLY A 189 6.06 -22.96 35.17
C GLY A 189 7.55 -23.28 35.41
N GLY A 190 8.48 -22.37 35.12
CA GLY A 190 9.92 -22.66 35.27
C GLY A 190 10.38 -23.88 34.45
N LYS A 191 11.38 -24.63 34.96
CA LYS A 191 11.91 -25.86 34.31
C LYS A 191 11.22 -27.15 34.77
N ASP A 192 10.06 -27.05 35.41
CA ASP A 192 9.35 -28.25 35.83
C ASP A 192 8.66 -28.95 34.63
N LYS A 193 8.05 -30.11 34.89
CA LYS A 193 7.35 -30.89 33.86
C LYS A 193 6.21 -30.10 33.23
N PHE A 194 5.52 -29.27 34.00
CA PHE A 194 4.40 -28.45 33.53
C PHE A 194 4.88 -27.32 32.61
N GLY A 195 5.91 -26.57 33.02
CA GLY A 195 6.54 -25.51 32.22
C GLY A 195 7.11 -26.03 30.91
N THR A 196 7.69 -27.24 30.91
CA THR A 196 8.18 -27.90 29.69
C THR A 196 7.05 -28.22 28.71
N ILE A 197 5.93 -28.79 29.22
CA ILE A 197 4.74 -29.07 28.40
C ILE A 197 4.15 -27.77 27.83
N MET A 198 3.99 -26.74 28.65
CA MET A 198 3.43 -25.46 28.22
C MET A 198 4.32 -24.75 27.20
N THR A 199 5.64 -24.84 27.34
CA THR A 199 6.59 -24.32 26.34
C THR A 199 6.40 -25.01 24.99
N HIS A 200 6.31 -26.34 24.97
CA HIS A 200 6.10 -27.10 23.74
C HIS A 200 4.75 -26.76 23.08
N LEU A 201 3.68 -26.65 23.86
CA LEU A 201 2.36 -26.24 23.36
C LEU A 201 2.39 -24.82 22.80
N SER A 202 3.06 -23.89 23.48
CA SER A 202 3.22 -22.50 23.01
C SER A 202 4.00 -22.42 21.70
N ASP A 203 5.10 -23.15 21.57
CA ASP A 203 5.91 -23.18 20.35
C ASP A 203 5.14 -23.78 19.16
N ASN A 204 4.40 -24.87 19.40
CA ASN A 204 3.54 -25.49 18.37
C ASN A 204 2.42 -24.54 17.94
N ALA A 205 1.68 -23.96 18.90
CA ALA A 205 0.61 -23.02 18.62
C ALA A 205 1.14 -21.80 17.83
N HIS A 206 2.28 -21.24 18.24
CA HIS A 206 2.91 -20.14 17.52
C HIS A 206 3.26 -20.54 16.08
N SER A 207 3.86 -21.71 15.88
CA SER A 207 4.24 -22.21 14.56
C SER A 207 3.02 -22.34 13.63
N GLU A 208 1.93 -22.92 14.12
CA GLU A 208 0.70 -23.12 13.34
C GLU A 208 0.01 -21.81 12.99
N ILE A 209 -0.14 -20.90 13.96
CA ILE A 209 -0.74 -19.57 13.73
C ILE A 209 0.11 -18.77 12.73
N ARG A 210 1.43 -18.78 12.89
CA ARG A 210 2.35 -18.12 11.95
C ARG A 210 2.21 -18.68 10.54
N LYS A 211 2.22 -20.02 10.37
CA LYS A 211 2.04 -20.65 9.06
C LYS A 211 0.70 -20.29 8.44
N LYS A 212 -0.38 -20.33 9.21
CA LYS A 212 -1.74 -19.95 8.79
C LYS A 212 -1.75 -18.53 8.22
N TRP A 213 -1.25 -17.56 8.98
CA TRP A 213 -1.26 -16.15 8.57
C TRP A 213 -0.31 -15.85 7.42
N VAL A 214 0.93 -16.38 7.44
CA VAL A 214 1.85 -16.20 6.30
C VAL A 214 1.28 -16.80 5.02
N LYS A 215 0.65 -17.99 5.09
CA LYS A 215 -0.02 -18.60 3.93
C LYS A 215 -1.15 -17.72 3.41
N ARG A 216 -1.98 -17.18 4.32
CA ARG A 216 -3.07 -16.26 3.97
C ARG A 216 -2.56 -14.99 3.30
N ILE A 217 -1.61 -14.28 3.92
CA ILE A 217 -1.04 -13.03 3.38
C ILE A 217 -0.47 -13.27 1.97
N ASN A 218 0.26 -14.38 1.77
CA ASN A 218 0.79 -14.73 0.44
C ASN A 218 -0.31 -15.04 -0.59
N ALA A 219 -1.41 -15.68 -0.18
CA ALA A 219 -2.54 -15.94 -1.07
C ALA A 219 -3.24 -14.63 -1.48
N ASP A 220 -3.44 -13.74 -0.52
CA ASP A 220 -4.05 -12.43 -0.75
C ASP A 220 -3.15 -11.55 -1.63
N LEU A 221 -1.83 -11.56 -1.44
CA LEU A 221 -0.89 -10.85 -2.31
C LEU A 221 -1.04 -11.26 -3.78
N LYS A 222 -1.22 -12.56 -4.07
CA LYS A 222 -1.48 -13.01 -5.46
C LYS A 222 -2.78 -12.43 -6.01
N GLY A 223 -3.83 -12.38 -5.19
CA GLY A 223 -5.11 -11.75 -5.55
C GLY A 223 -4.94 -10.25 -5.80
N ILE A 224 -4.22 -9.55 -4.92
CA ILE A 224 -3.91 -8.12 -5.04
C ILE A 224 -3.15 -7.83 -6.32
N HIS A 225 -2.08 -8.58 -6.63
CA HIS A 225 -1.34 -8.37 -7.87
C HIS A 225 -2.23 -8.57 -9.10
N SER A 226 -3.07 -9.60 -9.10
CA SER A 226 -4.02 -9.85 -10.21
C SER A 226 -5.02 -8.71 -10.36
N LEU A 227 -5.55 -8.19 -9.25
CA LEU A 227 -6.42 -7.02 -9.23
C LEU A 227 -5.70 -5.77 -9.76
N LEU A 228 -4.46 -5.53 -9.35
CA LEU A 228 -3.67 -4.38 -9.80
C LEU A 228 -3.36 -4.46 -11.29
N GLU A 229 -3.05 -5.65 -11.82
CA GLU A 229 -2.87 -5.85 -13.26
C GLU A 229 -4.12 -5.45 -14.04
N PHE A 230 -5.29 -5.95 -13.62
CA PHE A 230 -6.56 -5.59 -14.24
C PHE A 230 -6.86 -4.08 -14.07
N PHE A 231 -6.64 -3.55 -12.87
CA PHE A 231 -6.93 -2.16 -12.53
C PHE A 231 -6.10 -1.18 -13.38
N PHE A 232 -4.78 -1.38 -13.45
CA PHE A 232 -3.89 -0.50 -14.18
C PHE A 232 -3.95 -0.70 -15.69
N GLU A 233 -4.29 -1.90 -16.18
CA GLU A 233 -4.60 -2.12 -17.60
C GLU A 233 -5.78 -1.25 -18.05
N ASN A 234 -6.90 -1.32 -17.32
CA ASN A 234 -8.09 -0.58 -17.66
C ASN A 234 -7.87 0.94 -17.54
N LEU A 235 -7.18 1.38 -16.48
CA LEU A 235 -6.80 2.79 -16.36
C LEU A 235 -5.92 3.24 -17.52
N PHE A 236 -4.87 2.47 -17.84
CA PHE A 236 -3.99 2.76 -18.97
C PHE A 236 -4.79 2.94 -20.27
N LEU A 237 -5.67 2.00 -20.60
CA LEU A 237 -6.50 2.07 -21.80
C LEU A 237 -7.44 3.29 -21.80
N SER A 238 -7.94 3.69 -20.63
CA SER A 238 -8.89 4.80 -20.54
C SER A 238 -8.30 6.20 -20.65
N ILE A 239 -7.04 6.39 -20.22
CA ILE A 239 -6.38 7.70 -20.19
C ILE A 239 -5.19 7.83 -21.12
N SER A 240 -4.93 6.83 -21.97
CA SER A 240 -3.81 6.85 -22.91
C SER A 240 -4.25 6.64 -24.36
N LYS A 241 -3.44 7.17 -25.28
CA LYS A 241 -3.52 6.89 -26.71
C LYS A 241 -2.12 6.62 -27.22
N ASP A 242 -1.94 5.50 -27.91
CA ASP A 242 -0.65 5.05 -28.46
C ASP A 242 0.47 5.02 -27.39
N GLY A 243 0.09 4.66 -26.16
CA GLY A 243 1.00 4.61 -25.00
C GLY A 243 1.39 5.95 -24.39
N THR A 244 0.77 7.04 -24.83
CA THR A 244 0.99 8.37 -24.27
C THR A 244 -0.23 8.81 -23.47
N LEU A 245 0.00 9.45 -22.32
CA LEU A 245 -1.06 10.02 -21.49
C LEU A 245 -1.83 11.12 -22.25
N ILE A 246 -3.15 11.03 -22.24
CA ILE A 246 -4.05 12.08 -22.73
C ILE A 246 -4.26 13.08 -21.60
N PHE A 247 -3.89 14.34 -21.80
CA PHE A 247 -4.12 15.38 -20.79
C PHE A 247 -5.57 15.90 -20.83
N PRO A 248 -6.21 16.14 -19.66
CA PRO A 248 -7.51 16.78 -19.62
C PRO A 248 -7.47 18.20 -20.21
N ASN A 249 -8.44 18.56 -21.06
CA ASN A 249 -8.50 19.86 -21.73
C ASN A 249 -8.50 21.06 -20.75
N ASN A 250 -9.13 20.90 -19.59
CA ASN A 250 -9.17 21.90 -18.53
C ASN A 250 -7.84 22.11 -17.81
N ILE A 251 -6.83 21.27 -18.06
CA ILE A 251 -5.48 21.39 -17.50
C ILE A 251 -4.54 22.00 -18.54
N ILE A 252 -4.77 21.72 -19.82
CA ILE A 252 -4.00 22.32 -20.93
C ILE A 252 -4.37 23.80 -21.13
N LYS A 253 -5.65 24.15 -20.93
CA LYS A 253 -6.18 25.52 -21.15
C LYS A 253 -6.08 26.43 -19.92
N ALA A 254 -5.55 25.95 -18.81
CA ALA A 254 -5.41 26.67 -17.54
C ALA A 254 -3.99 27.22 -17.36
#